data_AF-A0A938BDW6-F1
#
_entry.id   AF-A0A938BDW6-F1
#
_cell.length_a   1.000
_cell.length_b   1.000
_cell.length_c   1.000
_cell.angle_alpha   90.00
_cell.angle_beta   90.00
_cell.angle_gamma   90.00
#
_symmetry.space_group_name_H-M   'P 1'
#
loop_
_entity.id
_entity.type
_entity.pdbx_description
1 polymer ?
#
loop_
_entity_poly.entity_id
_entity_poly.type
_entity_poly.pdbx_seq_one_letter_code
_entity_poly.pdbx_strand_id
1 'polypeptide(L)'
;MVGIECAFCEGEGIDPFDLLSPFSLCPVCGGRKVVQLEEPIRKCAFCDGTGVHPHTRLTCTVCMGKGVQTVKEPVVVCPKCHGSGASIHGSNLPCIVCHGSGVVPDNEE
;
A
#
# COMPACT_ATOMS: atom_id res chain seq x y z
N MET A 1 17.26 3.57 5.09
CA MET A 1 15.88 4.12 5.10
C MET A 1 15.78 5.13 3.98
N VAL A 2 14.71 5.05 3.19
CA VAL A 2 14.39 5.99 2.11
C VAL A 2 13.12 6.74 2.47
N GLY A 3 13.12 8.05 2.22
CA GLY A 3 11.93 8.89 2.33
C GLY A 3 11.22 8.96 1.00
N ILE A 4 9.95 8.57 0.97
CA ILE A 4 9.11 8.69 -0.21
C ILE A 4 7.91 9.59 0.09
N GLU A 5 7.34 10.17 -0.95
CA GLU A 5 6.10 10.91 -0.84
C GLU A 5 4.98 10.02 -0.27
N CYS A 6 4.18 10.59 0.63
CA CYS A 6 3.06 9.89 1.24
C CYS A 6 1.94 9.71 0.21
N ALA A 7 1.81 8.50 -0.32
CA ALA A 7 0.81 8.18 -1.34
C ALA A 7 -0.63 8.54 -0.94
N PHE A 8 -1.02 8.25 0.31
CA PHE A 8 -2.39 8.50 0.76
C PHE A 8 -2.82 9.97 0.66
N CYS A 9 -1.92 10.92 0.91
CA CYS A 9 -2.24 12.35 0.83
C CYS A 9 -1.54 13.04 -0.34
N GLU A 10 -0.91 12.29 -1.24
CA GLU A 10 -0.17 12.81 -2.40
C GLU A 10 0.79 13.96 -2.04
N GLY A 11 1.49 13.84 -0.92
CA GLY A 11 2.43 14.87 -0.45
C GLY A 11 1.80 16.14 0.13
N GLU A 12 0.48 16.26 0.23
CA GLU A 12 -0.17 17.45 0.80
C GLU A 12 0.01 17.57 2.31
N GLY A 13 -0.01 16.42 3.01
CA GLY A 13 0.13 16.34 4.47
C GLY A 13 -1.19 16.53 5.23
N ILE A 14 -2.30 16.75 4.53
CA ILE A 14 -3.66 16.77 5.08
C ILE A 14 -4.43 15.50 4.69
N ASP A 15 -5.48 15.17 5.43
CA ASP A 15 -6.39 14.08 5.07
C ASP A 15 -7.13 14.43 3.76
N PRO A 16 -7.03 13.61 2.70
CA PRO A 16 -7.60 13.94 1.39
C PRO A 16 -9.13 13.79 1.33
N PHE A 17 -9.77 13.33 2.41
CA PHE A 17 -11.19 12.99 2.44
C PHE A 17 -12.00 13.86 3.41
N ASP A 18 -11.37 14.87 4.02
CA ASP A 18 -11.99 15.83 4.93
C ASP A 18 -12.85 15.19 6.03
N LEU A 19 -12.48 14.00 6.51
CA LEU A 19 -13.38 13.16 7.34
C LEU A 19 -13.75 13.80 8.69
N LEU A 20 -12.84 14.58 9.27
CA LEU A 20 -13.07 15.34 10.52
C LEU A 20 -13.16 16.85 10.26
N SER A 21 -12.27 17.37 9.41
CA SER A 21 -12.22 18.77 8.97
C SER A 21 -11.28 18.92 7.76
N PRO A 22 -11.38 20.02 6.99
CA PRO A 22 -10.48 20.29 5.87
C PRO A 22 -9.00 20.51 6.23
N PHE A 23 -8.69 20.68 7.51
CA PHE A 23 -7.33 20.92 7.99
C PHE A 23 -6.79 19.74 8.81
N SER A 24 -7.48 18.61 8.78
CA SER A 24 -7.06 17.42 9.51
C SER A 24 -5.73 16.94 8.94
N LEU A 25 -4.73 16.75 9.81
CA LEU A 25 -3.45 16.20 9.37
C LEU A 25 -3.66 14.80 8.80
N CYS A 26 -2.89 14.47 7.75
CA CYS A 26 -2.94 13.15 7.14
C CYS A 26 -2.67 12.06 8.20
N PRO A 27 -3.55 11.07 8.37
CA PRO A 27 -3.40 10.04 9.40
C PRO A 27 -2.19 9.12 9.17
N VAL A 28 -1.65 9.09 7.95
CA VAL A 28 -0.54 8.22 7.56
C VAL A 28 0.81 8.87 7.84
N CYS A 29 1.03 10.10 7.34
CA CYS A 29 2.30 10.80 7.51
C CYS A 29 2.31 11.79 8.69
N GLY A 30 1.14 12.08 9.28
CA GLY A 30 1.00 13.04 10.38
C GLY A 30 1.40 14.47 9.99
N GLY A 31 1.12 14.90 8.76
CA GLY A 31 1.52 16.22 8.26
C GLY A 31 2.93 16.31 7.66
N ARG A 32 3.73 15.25 7.75
CA ARG A 32 5.13 15.27 7.27
C ARG A 32 5.30 15.20 5.76
N LYS A 33 4.22 14.91 5.01
CA LYS A 33 4.19 14.75 3.54
C LYS A 33 4.97 13.55 2.99
N VAL A 34 5.91 13.02 3.77
CA VAL A 34 6.74 11.86 3.44
C VAL A 34 6.57 10.73 4.46
N VAL A 35 6.82 9.50 4.02
CA VAL A 35 6.93 8.30 4.87
C VAL A 35 8.31 7.67 4.68
N GLN A 36 8.86 7.11 5.76
CA GLN A 36 10.16 6.44 5.75
C GLN A 36 9.97 4.93 5.67
N LEU A 37 10.75 4.27 4.80
CA LEU A 37 10.73 2.81 4.60
C LEU A 37 12.14 2.24 4.46
N GLU A 38 12.26 0.93 4.63
CA GLU A 38 13.47 0.16 4.32
C GLU A 38 13.38 -0.40 2.90
N GLU A 39 14.50 -0.37 2.18
CA GLU A 39 14.61 -0.95 0.86
C GLU A 39 14.88 -2.46 0.94
N PRO A 40 14.49 -3.25 -0.09
CA PRO A 40 13.85 -2.81 -1.34
C PRO A 40 12.34 -2.59 -1.19
N ILE A 41 11.84 -1.53 -1.82
CA ILE A 41 10.41 -1.18 -1.85
C ILE A 41 9.79 -1.51 -3.19
N ARG A 42 8.53 -1.95 -3.19
CA ARG A 42 7.71 -2.14 -4.39
C ARG A 42 6.35 -1.49 -4.24
N LYS A 43 5.78 -1.06 -5.37
CA LYS A 43 4.40 -0.56 -5.45
C LYS A 43 3.46 -1.60 -4.84
N CYS A 44 2.56 -1.17 -3.96
CA CYS A 44 1.56 -2.05 -3.38
C CYS A 44 0.55 -2.44 -4.47
N ALA A 45 0.58 -3.71 -4.89
CA ALA A 45 -0.29 -4.21 -5.94
C ALA A 45 -1.78 -4.04 -5.60
N PHE A 46 -2.17 -4.34 -4.36
CA PHE A 46 -3.57 -4.33 -3.94
C PHE A 46 -4.28 -2.97 -4.09
N CYS A 47 -3.62 -1.86 -3.78
CA CYS A 47 -4.18 -0.51 -3.93
C CYS A 47 -3.64 0.24 -5.14
N ASP A 48 -2.87 -0.45 -5.98
CA ASP A 48 -2.13 0.11 -7.10
C ASP A 48 -1.40 1.41 -6.75
N GLY A 49 -0.71 1.44 -5.61
CA GLY A 49 0.12 2.59 -5.23
C GLY A 49 -0.60 3.77 -4.59
N THR A 50 -1.93 3.80 -4.61
CA THR A 50 -2.70 4.95 -4.08
C THR A 50 -2.58 5.13 -2.57
N GLY A 51 -2.26 4.05 -1.83
CA GLY A 51 -2.36 4.05 -0.38
C GLY A 51 -3.80 4.05 0.14
N VAL A 52 -4.81 4.07 -0.73
CA VAL A 52 -6.23 4.04 -0.36
C VAL A 52 -6.78 2.63 -0.55
N HIS A 53 -7.61 2.16 0.37
CA HIS A 53 -8.23 0.84 0.21
C HIS A 53 -9.21 0.88 -0.96
N PRO A 54 -9.11 -0.06 -1.94
CA PRO A 54 -9.94 -0.06 -3.13
C PRO A 54 -11.43 0.14 -2.83
N HIS A 55 -12.07 1.01 -3.62
CA HIS A 55 -13.49 1.32 -3.54
C HIS A 55 -13.98 1.91 -2.20
N THR A 56 -13.07 2.42 -1.37
CA THR A 56 -13.41 3.07 -0.10
C THR A 56 -12.59 4.36 0.08
N ARG A 57 -12.78 5.04 1.22
CA ARG A 57 -11.97 6.19 1.66
C ARG A 57 -11.05 5.84 2.83
N LEU A 58 -10.86 4.55 3.10
CA LEU A 58 -10.01 4.09 4.19
C LEU A 58 -8.56 3.99 3.71
N THR A 59 -7.62 4.06 4.65
CA THR A 59 -6.23 3.71 4.36
C THR A 59 -6.16 2.27 3.87
N CYS A 60 -5.31 2.01 2.87
CA CYS A 60 -5.07 0.66 2.38
C CYS A 60 -4.59 -0.21 3.55
N THR A 61 -5.30 -1.29 3.83
CA THR A 61 -5.02 -2.20 4.95
C THR A 61 -3.72 -2.98 4.77
N VAL A 62 -3.22 -3.07 3.54
CA VAL A 62 -2.00 -3.80 3.20
C VAL A 62 -0.76 -2.94 3.42
N CYS A 63 -0.70 -1.76 2.80
CA CYS A 63 0.46 -0.86 2.89
C CYS A 63 0.31 0.23 3.97
N MET A 64 -0.80 0.22 4.72
CA MET A 64 -1.12 1.21 5.76
C MET A 64 -1.06 2.66 5.26
N GLY A 65 -1.53 2.90 4.03
CA GLY A 65 -1.50 4.25 3.44
C GLY A 65 -0.22 4.64 2.71
N LYS A 66 0.84 3.83 2.77
CA LYS A 66 2.14 4.18 2.18
C LYS A 66 2.19 4.08 0.66
N GLY A 67 1.25 3.35 0.04
CA GLY A 67 1.25 3.07 -1.40
C GLY A 67 2.32 2.05 -1.85
N VAL A 68 3.27 1.72 -1.00
CA VAL A 68 4.34 0.75 -1.28
C VAL A 68 4.52 -0.22 -0.12
N GLN A 69 5.20 -1.31 -0.37
CA GLN A 69 5.60 -2.29 0.63
C GLN A 69 7.10 -2.58 0.52
N THR A 70 7.75 -2.80 1.66
CA THR A 70 9.07 -3.40 1.70
C THR A 70 8.93 -4.89 1.40
N VAL A 71 9.74 -5.40 0.48
CA VAL A 71 9.75 -6.82 0.09
C VAL A 71 11.13 -7.41 0.33
N LYS A 72 11.22 -8.73 0.42
CA LYS A 72 12.50 -9.45 0.48
C LYS A 72 12.76 -10.05 -0.88
N GLU A 73 13.74 -9.51 -1.60
CA GLU A 73 14.16 -10.07 -2.88
C GLU A 73 15.10 -11.27 -2.68
N PRO A 74 15.14 -12.24 -3.62
CA PRO A 74 14.38 -12.31 -4.87
C PRO A 74 12.89 -12.65 -4.67
N VAL A 75 12.04 -12.16 -5.57
CA VAL A 75 10.59 -12.42 -5.56
C VAL A 75 10.09 -12.86 -6.93
N VAL A 76 9.04 -13.68 -6.94
CA VAL A 76 8.29 -14.07 -8.14
C VAL A 76 6.86 -13.55 -8.08
N VAL A 77 6.23 -13.41 -9.25
CA VAL A 77 4.81 -13.01 -9.34
C VAL A 77 3.96 -14.06 -8.65
N CYS A 78 3.06 -13.62 -7.76
CA CYS A 78 2.21 -14.52 -6.98
C CYS A 78 1.34 -15.35 -7.93
N PRO A 79 1.46 -16.69 -7.95
CA PRO A 79 0.73 -17.53 -8.89
C PRO A 79 -0.78 -17.55 -8.62
N LYS A 80 -1.21 -17.26 -7.38
CA LYS A 80 -2.62 -17.27 -7.00
C LYS A 80 -3.39 -16.05 -7.50
N CYS A 81 -2.79 -14.87 -7.44
CA CYS A 81 -3.46 -13.63 -7.84
C CYS A 81 -2.92 -13.03 -9.14
N HIS A 82 -1.94 -13.68 -9.76
CA HIS A 82 -1.25 -13.25 -10.97
C HIS A 82 -0.75 -11.80 -10.89
N GLY A 83 -0.22 -11.40 -9.73
CA GLY A 83 0.32 -10.06 -9.51
C GLY A 83 -0.67 -9.00 -9.06
N SER A 84 -1.98 -9.26 -9.07
CA SER A 84 -2.98 -8.24 -8.70
C SER A 84 -2.96 -7.86 -7.21
N GLY A 85 -2.46 -8.76 -6.34
CA GLY A 85 -2.54 -8.57 -4.90
C GLY A 85 -3.97 -8.65 -4.34
N ALA A 86 -4.99 -8.91 -5.16
CA ALA A 86 -6.38 -9.03 -4.72
C ALA A 86 -6.81 -10.50 -4.65
N SER A 87 -7.84 -10.78 -3.86
CA SER A 87 -8.50 -12.08 -3.82
C SER A 87 -9.32 -12.30 -5.10
N ILE A 88 -9.21 -13.49 -5.69
CA ILE A 88 -9.95 -13.87 -6.90
C ILE A 88 -11.47 -13.88 -6.64
N HIS A 89 -11.88 -14.16 -5.40
CA HIS A 89 -13.29 -14.25 -5.01
C HIS A 89 -13.90 -12.91 -4.55
N GLY A 90 -13.13 -11.81 -4.61
CA GLY A 90 -13.62 -10.48 -4.27
C GLY A 90 -12.49 -9.45 -4.26
N SER A 91 -12.61 -8.43 -5.11
CA SER A 91 -11.60 -7.38 -5.31
C SER A 91 -11.35 -6.49 -4.09
N ASN A 92 -12.19 -6.56 -3.06
CA ASN A 92 -12.06 -5.76 -1.84
C ASN A 92 -11.19 -6.42 -0.76
N LEU A 93 -10.73 -7.66 -0.96
CA LEU A 93 -9.87 -8.34 0.00
C LEU A 93 -8.50 -8.59 -0.60
N PRO A 94 -7.42 -8.42 0.17
CA PRO A 94 -6.10 -8.75 -0.30
C PRO A 94 -5.97 -10.25 -0.56
N CYS A 95 -5.11 -10.62 -1.50
CA CYS A 95 -4.77 -12.01 -1.74
C CYS A 95 -4.14 -12.61 -0.48
N ILE A 96 -4.70 -13.71 0.03
CA ILE A 96 -4.23 -14.34 1.27
C ILE A 96 -2.83 -14.96 1.18
N VAL A 97 -2.31 -15.19 -0.04
CA VAL A 97 -0.99 -15.82 -0.24
C VAL A 97 0.12 -14.78 -0.26
N CYS A 98 -0.03 -13.73 -1.07
CA CYS A 98 0.97 -12.65 -1.12
C CYS A 98 0.66 -11.49 -0.17
N HIS A 99 -0.42 -11.59 0.61
CA HIS A 99 -0.92 -10.54 1.50
C HIS A 99 -1.13 -9.17 0.81
N GLY A 100 -1.35 -9.15 -0.51
CA GLY A 100 -1.57 -7.93 -1.28
C GLY A 100 -0.34 -7.29 -1.89
N SER A 101 0.85 -7.88 -1.75
CA SER A 101 2.07 -7.43 -2.43
C SER A 101 2.07 -7.77 -3.94
N GLY A 102 1.29 -8.76 -4.37
CA GLY A 102 1.29 -9.29 -5.73
C GLY A 102 2.48 -10.23 -6.03
N VAL A 103 3.41 -10.38 -5.09
CA VAL A 103 4.63 -11.19 -5.25
C VAL A 103 4.88 -12.05 -4.01
N VAL A 104 5.59 -13.16 -4.19
CA VAL A 104 6.04 -14.02 -3.08
C VAL A 104 7.55 -14.23 -3.17
N PRO A 105 8.25 -14.52 -2.07
CA PRO A 105 9.68 -14.83 -2.10
C PRO A 105 9.97 -15.99 -3.07
N ASP A 106 11.05 -15.87 -3.84
CA ASP A 106 11.50 -16.88 -4.82
C ASP A 106 12.20 -18.07 -4.14
N ASN A 107 11.67 -18.58 -3.02
CA ASN A 107 12.24 -19.67 -2.22
C ASN A 107 11.18 -20.41 -1.36
N GLU A 108 9.89 -20.24 -1.61
CA GLU A 108 8.84 -20.98 -0.86
C GLU A 108 8.63 -22.36 -1.50
N GLU A 109 9.53 -23.32 -1.18
CA GLU A 109 9.27 -24.77 -1.22
C GLU A 109 8.48 -25.24 0.01
#